data_AF-A0A3B0WGP3-F1
#
_entry.id   AF-A0A3B0WGP3-F1
#
_cell.length_a   1.000
_cell.length_b   1.000
_cell.length_c   1.000
_cell.angle_alpha   90.00
_cell.angle_beta   90.00
_cell.angle_gamma   90.00
#
_symmetry.space_group_name_H-M   'P 1'
#
loop_
_entity.id
_entity.type
_entity.pdbx_description
1 polymer ?
#
loop_
_entity_poly.entity_id
_entity_poly.type
_entity_poly.pdbx_seq_one_letter_code
_entity_poly.pdbx_strand_id
1 'polypeptide(L)' 'KYDEATIAKKLRDHALFISFAPYENPKIAIAVIAENGSHGSSVAAPISRLIIDEWLRIHNGALPE' A
#
# COMPACT_ATOMS: atom_id res chain seq x y z
N LYS A 1 7.25 22.30 13.02
CA LYS A 1 7.61 21.60 11.76
C LYS A 1 7.87 20.14 12.12
N TYR A 2 7.31 19.19 11.37
CA TYR A 2 7.60 17.77 11.60
C TYR A 2 9.05 17.47 11.17
N ASP A 3 9.83 16.83 12.03
CA ASP A 3 11.18 16.36 11.74
C ASP A 3 11.30 14.89 12.15
N GLU A 4 11.04 14.01 11.18
CA GLU A 4 11.09 12.55 11.36
C GLU A 4 12.44 12.05 11.88
N ALA A 5 13.54 12.75 11.55
CA ALA A 5 14.88 12.35 11.95
C ALA A 5 15.09 12.46 13.47
N THR A 6 14.30 13.31 14.13
CA THR A 6 14.35 13.53 15.59
C THR A 6 13.40 12.61 16.37
N ILE A 7 12.55 11.85 15.67
CA ILE A 7 11.54 10.98 16.27
C ILE A 7 12.04 9.54 16.30
N ALA A 8 12.02 8.93 17.49
CA ALA A 8 12.34 7.52 17.67
C ALA A 8 11.43 6.66 16.77
N LYS A 9 11.99 5.66 16.08
CA LYS A 9 11.27 4.88 15.06
C LYS A 9 9.89 4.42 15.50
N LYS A 10 9.76 3.88 16.72
CA LYS A 10 8.49 3.37 17.29
C LYS A 10 7.38 4.42 17.49
N LEU A 11 7.70 5.71 17.34
CA LEU A 11 6.78 6.84 17.49
C LEU A 11 6.52 7.56 16.16
N ARG A 12 7.06 7.04 15.05
CA ARG A 12 6.80 7.60 13.72
C ARG A 12 5.40 7.24 13.27
N ASP A 13 4.86 8.05 12.37
CA ASP A 13 3.57 7.80 11.75
C ASP A 13 3.55 6.40 11.11
N HIS A 14 2.39 5.77 11.11
CA HIS A 14 2.19 4.53 10.39
C HIS A 14 1.89 4.85 8.93
N ALA A 15 2.40 4.05 8.01
CA ALA A 15 2.03 4.17 6.61
C ALA A 15 0.75 3.37 6.36
N LEU A 16 -0.34 4.06 6.02
CA LEU A 16 -1.62 3.45 5.68
C LEU A 16 -1.94 3.65 4.21
N PHE A 17 -2.49 2.61 3.57
CA PHE A 17 -3.02 2.70 2.21
C PHE A 17 -4.15 1.70 2.00
N ILE A 18 -5.23 2.14 1.36
CA ILE A 18 -6.36 1.30 0.96
C ILE A 18 -6.50 1.41 -0.56
N SER A 19 -6.70 0.28 -1.23
CA SER A 19 -6.89 0.26 -2.68
C SER A 19 -7.77 -0.89 -3.13
N PHE A 20 -8.23 -0.81 -4.36
CA PHE A 20 -8.93 -1.88 -5.06
C PHE A 20 -8.52 -1.90 -6.53
N ALA A 21 -8.65 -3.05 -7.17
CA ALA A 21 -8.33 -3.22 -8.59
C ALA A 21 -9.07 -4.41 -9.23
N PRO A 22 -9.26 -4.41 -10.56
CA PRO A 22 -9.08 -3.27 -11.49
C PRO A 22 -10.10 -2.15 -11.27
N TYR A 23 -9.91 -0.97 -11.90
CA TYR A 23 -10.81 0.18 -11.76
C TYR A 23 -12.23 -0.10 -12.30
N GLU A 24 -12.34 -0.60 -13.54
CA GLU A 24 -13.62 -0.80 -14.23
C GLU A 24 -14.47 -1.95 -13.63
N ASN A 25 -13.83 -3.02 -13.16
CA ASN A 25 -14.53 -4.18 -12.59
C ASN A 25 -13.74 -4.75 -11.40
N PRO A 26 -13.80 -4.10 -10.22
CA PRO A 26 -13.01 -4.45 -9.05
C PRO A 26 -13.14 -5.93 -8.66
N LYS A 27 -12.00 -6.59 -8.46
CA LYS A 27 -11.93 -8.02 -8.09
C LYS A 27 -11.32 -8.24 -6.72
N ILE A 28 -10.49 -7.30 -6.27
CA ILE A 28 -9.82 -7.34 -4.97
C ILE A 28 -9.80 -5.93 -4.36
N ALA A 29 -9.96 -5.86 -3.05
CA ALA A 29 -9.71 -4.67 -2.24
C ALA A 29 -8.78 -5.05 -1.08
N ILE A 30 -7.85 -4.16 -0.74
CA ILE A 30 -6.86 -4.38 0.32
C ILE A 30 -6.66 -3.14 1.18
N ALA A 31 -6.36 -3.36 2.45
CA ALA A 31 -5.92 -2.35 3.40
C ALA A 31 -4.54 -2.74 3.95
N VAL A 32 -3.57 -1.85 3.81
CA VAL A 32 -2.19 -2.06 4.25
C VAL A 32 -1.88 -1.07 5.36
N ILE A 33 -1.33 -1.58 6.46
CA ILE A 33 -0.75 -0.80 7.54
C ILE A 33 0.69 -1.28 7.71
N ALA A 34 1.65 -0.39 7.48
CA ALA A 34 3.03 -0.60 7.86
C ALA A 34 3.34 0.25 9.10
N GLU A 35 3.50 -0.45 10.23
CA GLU A 35 3.82 0.18 11.51
C GLU A 35 5.08 1.03 11.39
N ASN A 36 4.97 2.28 11.83
CA ASN A 36 6.08 3.24 11.84
C ASN A 36 6.75 3.46 10.47
N GLY A 37 6.00 3.22 9.39
CA GLY A 37 6.45 3.35 8.00
C GLY A 37 6.37 4.77 7.43
N SER A 38 5.93 5.75 8.23
CA SER A 38 5.75 7.15 7.88
C SER A 38 4.69 7.36 6.79
N HIS A 39 5.07 7.31 5.51
CA HIS A 39 4.22 7.81 4.43
C HIS A 39 3.48 6.68 3.69
N GLY A 40 2.15 6.77 3.65
CA GLY A 40 1.30 5.81 2.93
C GLY A 40 1.65 5.64 1.45
N SER A 41 1.93 6.74 0.75
CA SER A 41 2.21 6.74 -0.69
C SER A 41 3.57 6.13 -1.07
N SER A 42 4.60 6.26 -0.24
CA SER A 42 5.94 5.75 -0.54
C SER A 42 6.25 4.39 0.08
N VAL A 43 5.46 3.95 1.09
CA VAL A 43 5.68 2.66 1.78
C VAL A 43 4.50 1.72 1.59
N ALA A 44 3.29 2.10 2.00
CA ALA A 44 2.14 1.18 1.98
C ALA A 44 1.57 0.98 0.56
N ALA A 45 1.59 2.00 -0.29
CA ALA A 45 1.08 1.91 -1.66
C ALA A 45 1.90 0.97 -2.57
N PRO A 46 3.26 0.98 -2.57
CA PRO A 46 4.03 -0.01 -3.33
C PRO A 46 3.80 -1.46 -2.87
N ILE A 47 3.66 -1.68 -1.55
CA ILE A 47 3.31 -3.01 -1.00
C ILE A 47 1.93 -3.45 -1.54
N SER A 48 0.96 -2.54 -1.48
CA SER A 48 -0.38 -2.76 -1.99
C SER A 48 -0.39 -3.13 -3.48
N ARG A 49 0.44 -2.45 -4.30
CA ARG A 49 0.59 -2.75 -5.74
C ARG A 49 1.11 -4.17 -5.99
N LEU A 50 2.19 -4.57 -5.30
CA LEU A 50 2.77 -5.92 -5.46
C LEU A 50 1.76 -7.03 -5.14
N ILE A 51 0.96 -6.86 -4.09
CA ILE A 51 -0.07 -7.82 -3.70
C ILE A 51 -1.16 -7.92 -4.78
N ILE A 52 -1.65 -6.77 -5.25
CA ILE A 52 -2.69 -6.71 -6.29
C ILE A 52 -2.20 -7.33 -7.59
N ASP A 53 -0.99 -6.99 -8.03
CA ASP A 53 -0.43 -7.49 -9.29
C ASP A 53 -0.28 -9.01 -9.26
N GLU A 54 0.26 -9.57 -8.17
CA GLU A 54 0.39 -11.01 -8.03
C GLU A 54 -0.97 -11.72 -7.92
N TRP A 55 -1.92 -11.13 -7.21
CA TRP A 55 -3.27 -11.68 -7.10
C TRP A 55 -3.95 -11.73 -8.47
N LEU A 56 -3.87 -10.65 -9.25
CA LEU A 56 -4.43 -10.57 -10.61
C LEU A 56 -3.74 -11.56 -11.54
N ARG A 57 -2.41 -11.70 -11.45
CA ARG A 57 -1.64 -12.69 -12.22
C ARG A 57 -2.13 -14.12 -12.00
N ILE A 58 -2.42 -14.49 -10.74
CA ILE A 58 -2.89 -15.84 -10.38
C ILE A 58 -4.35 -16.07 -10.83
N HIS A 59 -5.19 -15.04 -10.78
CA HIS A 59 -6.63 -15.15 -11.04
C HIS A 59 -7.03 -14.79 -12.48
N ASN A 60 -6.07 -14.77 -13.41
CA ASN A 60 -6.23 -14.30 -14.79
C ASN A 60 -6.94 -12.93 -14.89
N GLY A 61 -6.77 -12.08 -13.88
CA GLY A 61 -7.23 -10.71 -13.89
C GLY A 61 -6.37 -9.87 -14.84
N ALA A 62 -6.97 -8.87 -15.49
CA ALA A 62 -6.22 -7.93 -16.32
C ALA A 62 -5.15 -7.23 -15.47
N LEU A 63 -3.87 -7.41 -15.82
CA LEU A 63 -2.77 -6.68 -15.19
C LEU A 63 -2.82 -5.22 -15.65
N PRO A 64 -2.66 -4.26 -14.73
CA PRO A 64 -2.41 -2.87 -15.11
C PRO A 64 -1.07 -2.74 -15.84
N GLU A 65 -1.06 -1.97 -16.95
CA GLU A 65 0.16 -1.61 -17.70
C GLU A 65 1.19 -0.85 -16.84
#